data_AF-A0AAF1BLP9-F1
#
_entry.id   AF-A0AAF1BLP9-F1
#
_cell.length_a   1.000
_cell.length_b   1.000
_cell.length_c   1.000
_cell.angle_alpha   90.00
_cell.angle_beta   90.00
_cell.angle_gamma   90.00
#
_symmetry.space_group_name_H-M   'P 1'
#
loop_
_entity.id
_entity.type
_entity.pdbx_description
1 polymer ?
#
loop_
_entity_poly.entity_id
_entity_poly.type
_entity_poly.pdbx_seq_one_letter_code
_entity_poly.pdbx_strand_id
1 'polypeptide(L)'
;MTGHHDSLTPLYRLTGLHQMSVIGDLEERWDVYFRQYHLHSCMHAECIWVDGMWYFPEPGRRAATLHMFTPSRQGPIDDFKASYYDFHLPNGTVIEQMVWRYIGLDDPNKEWLQDYVAYNLNMVTVDMVVLTPEDSEEST
;
A
#
# COMPACT_ATOMS: atom_id res chain seq x y z
N MET A 1 27.55 -28.77 -53.85
CA MET A 1 26.94 -29.53 -52.74
C MET A 1 27.48 -28.91 -51.45
N THR A 2 26.79 -27.90 -50.90
CA THR A 2 25.89 -28.04 -49.73
C THR A 2 26.69 -28.59 -48.54
N GLY A 3 27.24 -27.80 -47.63
CA GLY A 3 26.57 -26.78 -46.82
C GLY A 3 26.14 -27.43 -45.50
N HIS A 4 26.87 -27.16 -44.41
CA HIS A 4 26.28 -26.95 -43.08
C HIS A 4 27.34 -26.45 -42.09
N HIS A 5 27.10 -25.23 -41.61
CA HIS A 5 27.64 -24.68 -40.38
C HIS A 5 26.98 -25.39 -39.20
N ASP A 6 27.74 -26.16 -38.42
CA ASP A 6 27.31 -26.57 -37.09
C ASP A 6 27.86 -25.59 -36.07
N SER A 7 27.02 -24.60 -35.76
CA SER A 7 27.14 -23.71 -34.62
C SER A 7 27.06 -24.51 -33.33
N LEU A 8 28.15 -24.50 -32.56
CA LEU A 8 28.16 -24.97 -31.18
C LEU A 8 27.30 -24.02 -30.34
N THR A 9 26.09 -24.45 -29.99
CA THR A 9 25.20 -23.82 -29.00
C THR A 9 25.87 -23.76 -27.62
N PRO A 10 25.74 -22.67 -26.85
CA PRO A 10 26.40 -22.54 -25.56
C PRO A 10 25.66 -23.32 -24.47
N LEU A 11 26.42 -24.11 -23.71
CA LEU A 11 26.04 -24.65 -22.41
C LEU A 11 26.03 -23.50 -21.38
N TYR A 12 24.90 -22.81 -21.24
CA TYR A 12 24.67 -21.92 -20.09
C TYR A 12 24.40 -22.76 -18.84
N ARG A 13 25.49 -23.12 -18.17
CA ARG A 13 25.48 -23.70 -16.83
C ARG A 13 25.52 -22.56 -15.82
N LEU A 14 24.41 -22.38 -15.11
CA LEU A 14 24.31 -21.95 -13.70
C LEU A 14 25.52 -21.19 -13.11
N THR A 15 25.49 -19.86 -13.27
CA THR A 15 25.78 -18.90 -12.20
C THR A 15 24.90 -17.67 -12.46
N GLY A 16 23.69 -17.68 -11.91
CA GLY A 16 22.76 -16.56 -11.96
C GLY A 16 23.25 -15.40 -11.10
N LEU A 17 24.30 -14.71 -11.55
CA LEU A 17 24.50 -13.31 -11.22
C LEU A 17 23.35 -12.57 -11.88
N HIS A 18 22.50 -11.98 -11.03
CA HIS A 18 21.40 -11.12 -11.43
C HIS A 18 21.91 -10.13 -12.49
N GLN A 19 21.43 -10.33 -13.72
CA GLN A 19 21.38 -9.27 -14.70
C GLN A 19 20.37 -8.28 -14.12
N MET A 20 20.87 -7.31 -13.33
CA MET A 20 20.11 -6.14 -12.90
C MET A 20 19.54 -5.51 -14.17
N SER A 21 18.24 -5.71 -14.40
CA SER A 21 17.53 -4.99 -15.42
C SER A 21 17.60 -3.52 -15.05
N VAL A 22 18.28 -2.73 -15.88
CA VAL A 22 18.23 -1.27 -15.86
C VAL A 22 16.87 -0.81 -16.40
N ILE A 23 15.81 -1.29 -15.76
CA ILE A 23 14.57 -0.55 -15.60
C ILE A 23 14.76 -0.07 -14.17
N GLY A 24 15.18 1.18 -13.96
CA GLY A 24 15.29 1.70 -12.61
C GLY A 24 14.00 1.39 -11.87
N ASP A 25 14.08 0.86 -10.65
CA ASP A 25 12.92 0.71 -9.77
C ASP A 25 12.29 2.08 -9.66
N LEU A 26 11.29 2.34 -10.51
CA LEU A 26 10.55 3.58 -10.45
C LEU A 26 9.71 3.46 -9.18
N GLU A 27 10.14 4.19 -8.15
CA GLU A 27 9.38 4.28 -6.92
C GLU A 27 8.00 4.87 -7.24
N GLU A 28 6.98 4.36 -6.57
CA GLU A 28 5.61 4.80 -6.81
C GLU A 28 5.07 5.33 -5.49
N ARG A 29 4.64 6.60 -5.47
CA ARG A 29 3.96 7.18 -4.32
C ARG A 29 2.46 6.98 -4.49
N TRP A 30 1.82 6.48 -3.45
CA TRP A 30 0.37 6.33 -3.38
C TRP A 30 -0.22 7.38 -2.44
N ASP A 31 -1.14 8.18 -2.98
CA ASP A 31 -1.88 9.18 -2.23
C ASP A 31 -3.35 8.77 -2.15
N VAL A 32 -3.87 8.62 -0.93
CA VAL A 32 -5.26 8.20 -0.69
C VAL A 32 -6.13 9.41 -0.39
N TYR A 33 -7.24 9.54 -1.13
CA TYR A 33 -8.17 10.65 -1.00
C TYR A 33 -9.59 10.18 -0.73
N PHE A 34 -10.31 10.94 0.08
CA PHE A 34 -11.78 10.97 0.02
C PHE A 34 -12.22 12.33 -0.48
N ARG A 35 -12.71 12.38 -1.73
CA ARG A 35 -13.03 13.65 -2.42
C ARG A 35 -11.82 14.59 -2.35
N GLN A 36 -11.96 15.77 -1.75
CA GLN A 36 -10.87 16.74 -1.58
C GLN A 36 -9.94 16.49 -0.36
N TYR A 37 -10.23 15.51 0.49
CA TYR A 37 -9.44 15.26 1.70
C TYR A 37 -8.31 14.28 1.41
N HIS A 38 -7.07 14.74 1.57
CA HIS A 38 -5.88 13.88 1.50
C HIS A 38 -5.73 13.11 2.81
N LEU A 39 -5.93 11.81 2.77
CA LEU A 39 -6.00 10.94 3.95
C LEU A 39 -4.65 10.27 4.26
N HIS A 40 -3.91 9.90 3.22
CA HIS A 40 -2.69 9.10 3.34
C HIS A 40 -1.70 9.40 2.22
N SER A 41 -0.40 9.29 2.49
CA SER A 41 0.66 9.29 1.50
C SER A 41 1.79 8.36 1.93
N CYS A 42 2.17 7.43 1.07
CA CYS A 42 3.24 6.47 1.33
C CYS A 42 3.85 5.99 0.01
N MET A 43 4.98 5.29 0.08
CA MET A 43 5.48 4.56 -1.08
C MET A 43 4.71 3.24 -1.23
N HIS A 44 4.40 2.85 -2.47
CA HIS A 44 3.79 1.57 -2.78
C HIS A 44 4.62 0.39 -2.23
N ALA A 45 5.95 0.50 -2.24
CA ALA A 45 6.85 -0.49 -1.68
C ALA A 45 6.68 -0.73 -0.16
N GLU A 46 6.07 0.24 0.55
CA GLU A 46 5.73 0.12 1.97
C GLU A 46 4.35 -0.49 2.19
N CYS A 47 3.50 -0.53 1.16
CA CYS A 47 2.16 -1.14 1.24
C CYS A 47 2.24 -2.66 1.19
N ILE A 48 1.29 -3.32 1.84
CA ILE A 48 1.21 -4.78 1.90
C ILE A 48 -0.18 -5.24 1.44
N TRP A 49 -0.23 -6.37 0.73
CA TRP A 49 -1.47 -7.03 0.35
C TRP A 49 -1.68 -8.29 1.19
N VAL A 50 -2.71 -8.27 2.04
CA VAL A 50 -3.03 -9.38 2.95
C VAL A 50 -4.53 -9.63 2.92
N ASP A 51 -4.91 -10.91 2.82
CA ASP A 51 -6.31 -11.37 2.88
C ASP A 51 -7.26 -10.63 1.91
N GLY A 52 -6.74 -10.28 0.72
CA GLY A 52 -7.51 -9.62 -0.33
C GLY A 52 -7.66 -8.10 -0.15
N MET A 53 -6.86 -7.48 0.72
CA MET A 53 -6.93 -6.05 1.03
C MET A 53 -5.54 -5.41 1.05
N TRP A 54 -5.49 -4.14 0.61
CA TRP A 54 -4.32 -3.29 0.76
C TRP A 54 -4.27 -2.66 2.14
N TYR A 55 -3.10 -2.75 2.76
CA TYR A 55 -2.77 -2.10 4.01
C TYR A 55 -1.66 -1.08 3.76
N PHE A 56 -1.86 0.09 4.34
CA PHE A 56 -1.03 1.28 4.19
C PHE A 56 -0.34 1.55 5.54
N PRO A 57 0.94 1.91 5.55
CA PRO A 57 1.70 2.11 6.77
C PRO A 57 1.13 3.27 7.58
N GLU A 58 0.81 3.05 8.85
CA GLU A 58 0.22 4.05 9.75
C GLU A 58 0.93 5.43 9.75
N PRO A 59 2.29 5.51 9.68
CA PRO A 59 3.00 6.80 9.59
C PRO A 59 2.62 7.68 8.39
N GLY A 60 2.11 7.09 7.30
CA GLY A 60 1.71 7.83 6.10
C GLY A 60 0.37 8.58 6.23
N ARG A 61 -0.38 8.40 7.33
CA ARG A 61 -1.64 9.12 7.55
C ARG A 61 -1.42 10.63 7.69
N ARG A 62 -2.24 11.41 7.00
CA ARG A 62 -2.12 12.88 7.01
C ARG A 62 -2.65 13.49 8.30
N ALA A 63 -1.77 14.17 9.04
CA ALA A 63 -2.10 14.85 10.29
C ALA A 63 -3.30 15.81 10.18
N ALA A 64 -3.44 16.48 9.02
CA ALA A 64 -4.53 17.40 8.76
C ALA A 64 -5.92 16.75 8.81
N THR A 65 -6.04 15.44 8.56
CA THR A 65 -7.32 14.72 8.52
C THR A 65 -7.47 13.69 9.64
N LEU A 66 -6.41 13.41 10.42
CA LEU A 66 -6.43 12.41 11.50
C LEU A 66 -7.57 12.65 12.51
N HIS A 67 -7.79 13.90 12.89
CA HIS A 67 -8.81 14.28 13.87
C HIS A 67 -10.25 14.07 13.39
N MET A 68 -10.44 13.80 12.09
CA MET A 68 -11.74 13.50 11.51
C MET A 68 -12.11 12.02 11.63
N PHE A 69 -11.17 11.15 12.01
CA PHE A 69 -11.43 9.74 12.24
C PHE A 69 -11.73 9.48 13.70
N THR A 70 -12.84 8.80 13.98
CA THR A 70 -13.19 8.33 15.33
C THR A 70 -13.50 6.85 15.32
N PRO A 71 -13.21 6.10 16.41
CA PRO A 71 -13.61 4.71 16.51
C PRO A 71 -15.11 4.56 16.24
N SER A 72 -15.45 3.64 15.34
CA SER A 72 -16.85 3.35 15.01
C SER A 72 -17.56 2.74 16.21
N ARG A 73 -18.88 2.91 16.26
CA ARG A 73 -19.73 2.18 17.22
C ARG A 73 -19.88 0.71 16.87
N GLN A 74 -19.60 0.37 15.61
CA GLN A 74 -19.58 -1.02 15.18
C GLN A 74 -18.50 -1.78 15.96
N GLY A 75 -18.88 -2.93 16.51
CA GLY A 75 -17.93 -3.84 17.14
C GLY A 75 -16.81 -4.25 16.16
N PRO A 76 -15.73 -4.83 16.67
CA PRO A 76 -14.65 -5.31 15.81
C PRO A 76 -15.19 -6.31 14.78
N ILE A 77 -14.56 -6.37 13.61
CA ILE A 77 -14.82 -7.44 12.64
C ILE A 77 -14.47 -8.75 13.33
N ASP A 78 -15.47 -9.58 13.61
CA ASP A 78 -15.26 -10.74 14.48
C ASP A 78 -14.26 -11.75 13.89
N ASP A 79 -14.24 -11.89 12.56
CA ASP A 79 -13.38 -12.83 11.84
C ASP A 79 -11.97 -12.26 11.53
N PHE A 80 -11.81 -10.93 11.56
CA PHE A 80 -10.56 -10.26 11.19
C PHE A 80 -9.94 -9.46 12.35
N LYS A 81 -10.58 -9.47 13.52
CA LYS A 81 -10.21 -8.71 14.74
C LYS A 81 -9.62 -7.34 14.39
N ALA A 82 -10.44 -6.54 13.72
CA ALA A 82 -10.11 -5.17 13.36
C ALA A 82 -11.18 -4.20 13.87
N SER A 83 -10.76 -3.03 14.30
CA SER A 83 -11.65 -1.94 14.68
C SER A 83 -11.89 -1.01 13.49
N TYR A 84 -13.15 -0.68 13.26
CA TYR A 84 -13.54 0.32 12.27
C TYR A 84 -13.41 1.73 12.82
N TYR A 85 -13.17 2.67 11.92
CA TYR A 85 -13.15 4.10 12.16
C TYR A 85 -14.07 4.80 11.15
N ASP A 86 -14.92 5.66 11.68
CA ASP A 86 -15.82 6.50 10.89
C ASP A 86 -15.13 7.84 10.59
N PHE A 87 -15.43 8.42 9.43
CA PHE A 87 -14.88 9.70 8.99
C PHE A 87 -15.92 10.82 9.09
N HIS A 88 -15.64 11.80 9.94
CA HIS A 88 -16.53 12.91 10.26
C HIS A 88 -16.17 14.15 9.44
N LEU A 89 -17.09 14.56 8.55
CA LEU A 89 -16.93 15.76 7.75
C LEU A 89 -17.33 17.02 8.54
N PRO A 90 -16.76 18.20 8.22
CA PRO A 90 -17.08 19.46 8.90
C PRO A 90 -18.55 19.87 8.77
N ASN A 91 -19.26 19.37 7.76
CA ASN A 91 -20.69 19.62 7.55
C ASN A 91 -21.59 18.70 8.41
N GLY A 92 -21.01 17.88 9.30
CA GLY A 92 -21.73 16.93 10.16
C GLY A 92 -22.06 15.58 9.51
N THR A 93 -21.69 15.36 8.25
CA THR A 93 -21.84 14.05 7.60
C THR A 93 -20.84 13.06 8.17
N VAL A 94 -21.29 11.83 8.43
CA VAL A 94 -20.44 10.72 8.88
C VAL A 94 -20.36 9.69 7.76
N ILE A 95 -19.15 9.28 7.41
CA ILE A 95 -18.89 8.15 6.52
C ILE A 95 -18.46 6.98 7.39
N GLU A 96 -19.37 6.03 7.56
CA GLU A 96 -19.15 4.88 8.43
C GLU A 96 -18.12 3.91 7.83
N GLN A 97 -17.29 3.29 8.68
CA GLN A 97 -16.36 2.22 8.33
C GLN A 97 -15.40 2.57 7.17
N MET A 98 -14.93 3.82 7.12
CA MET A 98 -14.00 4.26 6.08
C MET A 98 -12.62 3.62 6.22
N VAL A 99 -12.17 3.44 7.46
CA VAL A 99 -10.87 2.85 7.79
C VAL A 99 -11.08 1.67 8.74
N TRP A 100 -10.23 0.66 8.66
CA TRP A 100 -10.07 -0.33 9.71
C TRP A 100 -8.60 -0.54 10.07
N ARG A 101 -8.37 -0.94 11.31
CA ARG A 101 -7.05 -1.26 11.86
C ARG A 101 -7.11 -2.60 12.57
N TYR A 102 -6.13 -3.45 12.31
CA TYR A 102 -5.98 -4.72 13.03
C TYR A 102 -5.68 -4.47 14.51
N ILE A 103 -6.32 -5.21 15.41
CA ILE A 103 -6.17 -5.06 16.87
C ILE A 103 -5.49 -6.25 17.56
N GLY A 104 -4.94 -7.21 16.83
CA GLY A 104 -3.95 -8.16 17.38
C GLY A 104 -4.49 -9.24 18.32
N LEU A 105 -5.80 -9.50 18.33
CA LEU A 105 -6.40 -10.32 19.39
C LEU A 105 -6.31 -11.84 19.19
N ASP A 106 -5.85 -12.35 18.05
CA ASP A 106 -6.00 -13.76 17.67
C ASP A 106 -4.77 -14.44 17.04
N ASP A 107 -3.92 -13.74 16.29
CA ASP A 107 -2.73 -14.33 15.65
C ASP A 107 -1.46 -13.49 15.90
N PRO A 108 -0.55 -13.96 16.78
CA PRO A 108 0.74 -13.29 17.02
C PRO A 108 1.58 -13.12 15.75
N ASN A 109 1.42 -13.96 14.73
CA ASN A 109 2.16 -13.83 13.48
C ASN A 109 1.67 -12.66 12.62
N LYS A 110 0.53 -12.06 12.97
CA LYS A 110 -0.06 -10.90 12.31
C LYS A 110 0.02 -9.63 13.16
N GLU A 111 0.67 -9.68 14.31
CA GLU A 111 0.76 -8.53 15.24
C GLU A 111 1.34 -7.27 14.56
N TRP A 112 2.30 -7.45 13.64
CA TRP A 112 2.89 -6.38 12.84
C TRP A 112 1.88 -5.61 11.96
N LEU A 113 0.69 -6.16 11.67
CA LEU A 113 -0.39 -5.44 10.97
C LEU A 113 -0.96 -4.28 11.79
N GLN A 114 -0.70 -4.21 13.09
CA GLN A 114 -1.11 -3.08 13.92
C GLN A 114 -0.45 -1.75 13.48
N ASP A 115 0.68 -1.82 12.78
CA ASP A 115 1.41 -0.66 12.25
C ASP A 115 0.86 -0.21 10.89
N TYR A 116 -0.26 -0.78 10.47
CA TYR A 116 -0.92 -0.50 9.20
C TYR A 116 -2.41 -0.20 9.40
N VAL A 117 -2.98 0.50 8.43
CA VAL A 117 -4.41 0.76 8.29
C VAL A 117 -4.87 0.37 6.89
N ALA A 118 -6.13 0.04 6.75
CA ALA A 118 -6.72 -0.18 5.45
C ALA A 118 -7.94 0.71 5.26
N TYR A 119 -8.18 1.10 4.01
CA TYR A 119 -9.28 1.96 3.61
C TYR A 119 -10.34 1.15 2.87
N ASN A 120 -11.60 1.54 3.02
CA ASN A 120 -12.65 1.06 2.14
C ASN A 120 -12.42 1.60 0.72
N LEU A 121 -11.82 0.79 -0.14
CA LEU A 121 -11.44 1.16 -1.51
C LEU A 121 -12.64 1.50 -2.41
N ASN A 122 -13.87 1.19 -1.99
CA ASN A 122 -15.08 1.66 -2.69
C ASN A 122 -15.41 3.13 -2.38
N MET A 123 -14.81 3.71 -1.34
CA MET A 123 -15.08 5.08 -0.88
C MET A 123 -13.94 6.05 -1.21
N VAL A 124 -12.70 5.56 -1.24
CA VAL A 124 -11.51 6.38 -1.48
C VAL A 124 -11.04 6.27 -2.92
N THR A 125 -10.27 7.26 -3.35
CA THR A 125 -9.47 7.21 -4.58
C THR A 125 -8.01 7.06 -4.18
N VAL A 126 -7.30 6.16 -4.85
CA VAL A 126 -5.84 6.04 -4.74
C VAL A 126 -5.25 6.66 -5.99
N ASP A 127 -4.52 7.76 -5.81
CA ASP A 127 -3.74 8.38 -6.87
C ASP A 127 -2.32 7.80 -6.82
N MET A 128 -1.82 7.40 -7.98
CA MET A 128 -0.60 6.61 -8.13
C MET A 128 0.39 7.42 -8.96
N VAL A 129 1.44 7.92 -8.31
CA VAL A 129 2.43 8.78 -8.93
C VAL A 129 3.74 8.02 -9.05
N VAL A 130 4.16 7.76 -10.28
CA VAL A 130 5.47 7.21 -10.57
C VAL A 130 6.50 8.32 -10.36
N LEU A 131 7.41 8.12 -9.41
CA LEU A 131 8.49 9.03 -9.11
C LEU A 131 9.66 8.74 -10.05
N THR A 132 10.13 9.79 -10.71
CA THR A 132 11.39 9.71 -11.44
C THR A 132 12.56 9.99 -10.48
N PRO A 133 13.79 9.55 -10.78
CA PRO A 133 14.96 9.85 -9.95
C PRO A 133 15.18 11.35 -9.68
N GLU A 134 14.67 12.24 -10.54
CA GLU A 134 14.73 13.69 -10.35
C GLU A 134 13.75 14.17 -9.25
N ASP A 135 12.63 13.47 -9.05
CA ASP A 135 11.63 13.80 -8.02
C ASP A 135 12.05 13.37 -6.61
N SER A 136 12.95 12.39 -6.49
CA SER A 136 13.42 11.86 -5.20
C SER A 136 14.39 12.78 -4.46
N GLU A 137 15.05 13.74 -5.13
CA GLU A 137 16.04 14.62 -4.50
C GLU A 137 15.43 15.89 -3.85
N GLU A 138 14.20 16.28 -4.23
CA GLU A 138 13.54 17.51 -3.70
C GLU A 138 12.75 17.28 -2.39
N SER A 139 12.64 16.05 -1.90
CA SER A 139 11.78 15.70 -0.75
C SER A 139 12.51 15.57 0.60
N THR A 140 13.77 16.04 0.71
CA THR A 140 14.59 15.97 1.95
C THR A 140 14.71 17.30 2.69
#